data_AF-A0A5R1Z471-F1
#
_entry.id   AF-A0A5R1Z471-F1
#
_cell.length_a   1.000
_cell.length_b   1.000
_cell.length_c   1.000
_cell.angle_alpha   90.00
_cell.angle_beta   90.00
_cell.angle_gamma   90.00
#
_symmetry.space_group_name_H-M   'P 1'
#
loop_
_entity.id
_entity.type
_entity.pdbx_description
1 polymer ?
#
loop_
_entity_poly.entity_id
_entity_poly.type
_entity_poly.pdbx_seq_one_letter_code
_entity_poly.pdbx_strand_id
1 'polypeptide(L)'
;MPFTLTPAHQISYQMYAGPGADSMRAASQQLRELAFSADTTADSLNDTLFDLDDTWIGGSSAFMTDAALRYLKWLSKHSKRLWQTANTIHHLANTYEDIRQRVVPPAAIEDNREEVRRLIASDITGENAPAIAELDEQYQSYGDTNVQAMNLYAERAQTLLSQLPRWQEPPQIHQRGRGG
;
A
#
# COMPACT_ATOMS: atom_id res chain seq x y z
N MET A 1 12.82 -11.34 -1.92
CA MET A 1 13.73 -11.92 -2.93
C MET A 1 13.88 -10.90 -4.04
N PRO A 2 15.10 -10.60 -4.51
CA PRO A 2 15.28 -9.70 -5.65
C PRO A 2 14.69 -10.34 -6.92
N PHE A 3 14.18 -9.51 -7.83
CA PHE A 3 13.87 -9.95 -9.18
C PHE A 3 15.18 -10.30 -9.89
N THR A 4 15.21 -11.46 -10.55
CA THR A 4 16.36 -11.95 -11.32
C THR A 4 15.90 -12.27 -12.73
N LEU A 5 16.81 -12.17 -13.73
CA LEU A 5 16.66 -12.53 -15.15
C LEU A 5 15.25 -12.98 -15.56
N THR A 6 14.31 -12.03 -15.58
CA THR A 6 12.92 -12.25 -15.98
C THR A 6 12.73 -11.60 -17.33
N PRO A 7 12.14 -12.27 -18.33
CA PRO A 7 11.92 -11.67 -19.64
C PRO A 7 11.15 -10.35 -19.54
N ALA A 8 11.56 -9.34 -20.33
CA ALA A 8 10.99 -8.00 -20.29
C ALA A 8 9.45 -8.01 -20.40
N HIS A 9 8.91 -8.82 -21.32
CA HIS A 9 7.47 -8.91 -21.57
C HIS A 9 6.68 -9.39 -20.35
N GLN A 10 7.25 -10.25 -19.50
CA GLN A 10 6.54 -10.82 -18.36
C GLN A 10 6.33 -9.78 -17.26
N ILE A 11 7.37 -9.02 -16.90
CA ILE A 11 7.26 -7.93 -15.92
C ILE A 11 6.31 -6.85 -16.46
N SER A 12 6.47 -6.47 -17.74
CA SER A 12 5.62 -5.47 -18.37
C SER A 12 4.15 -5.91 -18.34
N TYR A 13 3.83 -7.12 -18.82
CA TYR A 13 2.46 -7.63 -18.78
C TYR A 13 1.86 -7.60 -17.36
N GLN A 14 2.60 -8.10 -16.36
CA GLN A 14 2.13 -8.11 -14.97
C GLN A 14 1.87 -6.70 -14.41
N MET A 15 2.74 -5.74 -14.73
CA MET A 15 2.61 -4.35 -14.28
C MET A 15 1.40 -3.63 -14.94
N TYR A 16 1.07 -3.96 -16.19
CA TYR A 16 0.05 -3.24 -16.96
C TYR A 16 -1.32 -3.94 -17.03
N ALA A 17 -1.44 -5.23 -16.71
CA ALA A 17 -2.70 -5.98 -16.81
C ALA A 17 -3.68 -5.74 -15.65
N GLY A 18 -3.22 -5.19 -14.51
CA GLY A 18 -4.02 -5.02 -13.29
C GLY A 18 -4.99 -3.84 -13.31
N PRO A 19 -5.93 -3.77 -12.34
CA PRO A 19 -6.94 -2.70 -12.24
C PRO A 19 -6.37 -1.34 -11.77
N GLY A 20 -5.06 -1.21 -11.59
CA GLY A 20 -4.43 0.00 -11.06
C GLY A 20 -4.61 0.19 -9.55
N ALA A 21 -4.27 1.39 -9.06
CA ALA A 21 -4.22 1.69 -7.63
C ALA A 21 -5.47 2.41 -7.08
N ASP A 22 -6.55 2.54 -7.84
CA ASP A 22 -7.73 3.30 -7.43
C ASP A 22 -8.45 2.71 -6.23
N SER A 23 -8.52 1.37 -6.14
CA SER A 23 -9.06 0.69 -4.95
C SER A 23 -8.25 1.01 -3.69
N MET A 24 -6.92 1.13 -3.81
CA MET A 24 -6.05 1.52 -2.71
C MET A 24 -6.27 2.98 -2.30
N ARG A 25 -6.45 3.89 -3.28
CA ARG A 25 -6.78 5.30 -3.01
C ARG A 25 -8.11 5.43 -2.28
N ALA A 26 -9.14 4.70 -2.73
CA ALA A 26 -10.44 4.66 -2.09
C ALA A 26 -10.36 4.11 -0.66
N ALA A 27 -9.62 3.02 -0.45
CA ALA A 27 -9.40 2.46 0.89
C ALA A 27 -8.69 3.44 1.83
N SER A 28 -7.67 4.15 1.34
CA SER A 28 -7.00 5.22 2.09
C SER A 28 -7.99 6.32 2.50
N GLN A 29 -8.88 6.75 1.59
CA GLN A 29 -9.89 7.76 1.90
C GLN A 29 -10.87 7.29 2.99
N GLN A 30 -11.41 6.08 2.86
CA GLN A 30 -12.32 5.51 3.87
C GLN A 30 -11.66 5.39 5.25
N LEU A 31 -10.38 5.03 5.31
CA LEU A 31 -9.64 4.99 6.58
C LEU A 31 -9.43 6.37 7.19
N ARG A 32 -9.28 7.43 6.39
CA ARG A 32 -9.20 8.81 6.89
C ARG A 32 -10.54 9.27 7.46
N GLU A 33 -11.64 8.94 6.78
CA GLU A 33 -13.00 9.22 7.27
C GLU A 33 -13.27 8.48 8.58
N LEU A 34 -12.87 7.21 8.67
CA LEU A 34 -12.98 6.43 9.90
C LEU A 34 -12.10 7.00 11.03
N ALA A 35 -10.89 7.47 10.72
CA ALA A 35 -10.02 8.14 11.69
C ALA A 35 -10.67 9.42 12.23
N PHE A 36 -11.24 10.24 11.34
CA PHE A 36 -11.97 11.46 11.72
C PHE A 36 -13.17 11.13 12.60
N SER A 37 -13.99 10.14 12.21
CA SER A 37 -15.13 9.69 13.01
C SER A 37 -14.71 9.20 14.40
N ALA A 38 -13.61 8.45 14.51
CA ALA A 38 -13.07 8.01 15.79
C ALA A 38 -12.59 9.17 16.67
N ASP A 39 -12.00 10.20 16.07
CA ASP A 39 -11.55 11.42 16.77
C ASP A 39 -12.75 12.22 17.30
N THR A 40 -13.75 12.49 16.46
CA THR A 40 -14.99 13.16 16.88
C THR A 40 -15.73 12.38 17.97
N THR A 41 -15.72 11.05 17.90
CA THR A 41 -16.31 10.21 18.94
C THR A 41 -15.53 10.30 20.27
N ALA A 42 -14.21 10.40 20.20
CA ALA A 42 -13.37 10.61 21.39
C ALA A 42 -13.66 11.97 22.04
N ASP A 43 -13.79 13.03 21.26
CA ASP A 43 -14.14 14.37 21.76
C ASP A 43 -15.52 14.36 22.43
N SER A 44 -16.53 13.79 21.78
CA SER A 44 -17.88 13.68 22.36
C SER A 44 -17.92 12.87 23.66
N LEU A 45 -17.12 11.80 23.76
CA LEU A 45 -16.99 11.03 25.01
C LEU A 45 -16.31 11.85 26.10
N ASN A 46 -15.28 12.63 25.77
CA ASN A 46 -14.59 13.50 26.71
C ASN A 46 -15.53 14.59 27.24
N ASP A 47 -16.32 15.22 26.37
CA ASP A 47 -17.32 16.22 26.76
C ASP A 47 -18.38 15.62 27.69
N THR A 48 -18.88 14.42 27.36
CA THR A 48 -19.84 13.70 28.22
C THR A 48 -19.27 13.40 29.60
N LEU A 49 -17.99 13.01 29.68
CA LEU A 49 -17.33 12.76 30.96
C LEU A 49 -17.18 14.05 31.78
N PHE A 50 -16.89 15.17 31.11
CA PHE A 50 -16.80 16.48 31.76
C PHE A 50 -18.16 16.94 32.32
N ASP A 51 -19.24 16.80 31.55
CA ASP A 51 -20.59 17.18 31.98
C ASP A 51 -21.10 16.34 33.17
N LEU A 52 -20.64 15.10 33.29
CA LEU A 52 -21.05 14.18 34.35
C LEU A 52 -20.21 14.28 35.64
N ASP A 53 -19.05 14.94 35.61
CA ASP A 53 -18.06 14.91 36.69
C ASP A 53 -18.65 15.39 38.03
N ASP A 54 -19.42 16.48 38.00
CA ASP A 54 -20.03 17.07 39.20
C ASP A 54 -21.48 16.60 39.46
N THR A 55 -22.11 15.88 38.53
CA THR A 55 -23.52 15.50 38.62
C THR A 55 -23.74 14.03 38.95
N TRP A 56 -22.75 13.16 38.67
CA TRP A 56 -22.84 11.73 38.92
C TRP A 56 -21.77 11.26 39.92
N ILE A 57 -22.06 11.40 41.22
CA ILE A 57 -21.09 11.15 42.30
C ILE A 57 -21.40 9.82 43.02
N GLY A 58 -20.39 8.95 43.14
CA GLY A 58 -20.47 7.69 43.89
C GLY A 58 -19.44 6.65 43.46
N GLY A 59 -19.38 5.52 44.17
CA GLY A 59 -18.41 4.45 43.87
C GLY A 59 -18.63 3.82 42.48
N SER A 60 -19.89 3.63 42.08
CA SER A 60 -20.23 3.08 40.76
C SER A 60 -19.90 4.05 39.61
N SER A 61 -20.08 5.36 39.81
CA SER A 61 -19.75 6.35 38.78
C SER A 61 -18.23 6.47 38.61
N ALA A 62 -17.47 6.48 39.71
CA ALA A 62 -16.01 6.46 39.67
C ALA A 62 -15.46 5.26 38.89
N PHE A 63 -16.02 4.06 39.07
CA PHE A 63 -15.64 2.87 38.30
C PHE A 63 -15.92 3.03 36.79
N MET A 64 -17.08 3.57 36.44
CA MET A 64 -17.46 3.78 35.04
C MET A 64 -16.59 4.87 34.37
N THR A 65 -16.32 5.97 35.06
CA THR A 65 -15.44 7.05 34.58
C THR A 65 -14.04 6.52 34.29
N ASP A 66 -13.45 5.72 35.19
CA ASP A 66 -12.15 5.09 34.96
C ASP A 66 -12.16 4.15 33.74
N ALA A 67 -13.21 3.35 33.55
CA ALA A 67 -13.36 2.52 32.35
C ALA A 67 -13.49 3.34 31.05
N ALA A 68 -14.29 4.41 31.08
CA ALA A 68 -14.47 5.31 29.95
C ALA A 68 -13.19 6.06 29.58
N LEU A 69 -12.41 6.53 30.56
CA LEU A 69 -11.11 7.17 30.32
C LEU A 69 -10.09 6.22 29.67
N ARG A 70 -10.08 4.94 30.06
CA ARG A 70 -9.25 3.93 29.36
C ARG A 70 -9.67 3.75 27.91
N TYR A 71 -10.99 3.67 27.66
CA TYR A 71 -11.52 3.52 26.31
C TYR A 71 -11.25 4.77 25.45
N LEU A 72 -11.46 5.98 25.99
CA LEU A 72 -11.11 7.25 25.36
C LEU A 72 -9.65 7.27 24.93
N LYS A 73 -8.73 6.94 25.84
CA LYS A 73 -7.29 6.86 25.55
C LYS A 73 -6.98 5.84 24.45
N TRP A 74 -7.69 4.72 24.42
CA TRP A 74 -7.55 3.74 23.35
C TRP A 74 -8.08 4.29 22.02
N LEU A 75 -9.25 4.91 22.02
CA LEU A 75 -9.92 5.43 20.83
C LEU A 75 -9.10 6.53 20.15
N SER A 76 -8.56 7.48 20.91
CA SER A 76 -7.66 8.52 20.36
C SER A 76 -6.37 7.92 19.77
N LYS A 77 -5.85 6.84 20.35
CA LYS A 77 -4.71 6.10 19.76
C LYS A 77 -5.12 5.33 18.51
N HIS A 78 -6.32 4.74 18.50
CA HIS A 78 -6.86 4.00 17.38
C HIS A 78 -7.07 4.92 16.16
N SER A 79 -7.64 6.11 16.35
CA SER A 79 -7.74 7.18 15.35
C SER A 79 -6.38 7.47 14.68
N LYS A 80 -5.32 7.69 15.48
CA LYS A 80 -3.97 7.92 14.97
C LYS A 80 -3.43 6.75 14.13
N ARG A 81 -3.73 5.51 14.52
CA ARG A 81 -3.33 4.31 13.75
C ARG A 81 -4.07 4.20 12.42
N LEU A 82 -5.36 4.54 12.38
CA LEU A 82 -6.14 4.60 11.15
C LEU A 82 -5.54 5.63 10.18
N TRP A 83 -5.19 6.81 10.69
CA TRP A 83 -4.56 7.87 9.89
C TRP A 83 -3.20 7.44 9.32
N GLN A 84 -2.35 6.81 10.15
CA GLN A 84 -1.07 6.26 9.71
C GLN A 84 -1.26 5.18 8.64
N THR A 85 -2.21 4.26 8.83
CA THR A 85 -2.53 3.20 7.86
C THR A 85 -2.99 3.79 6.53
N ALA A 86 -3.86 4.80 6.57
CA ALA A 86 -4.32 5.50 5.37
C ALA A 86 -3.17 6.15 4.60
N ASN A 87 -2.25 6.82 5.28
CA ASN A 87 -1.05 7.39 4.65
C ASN A 87 -0.19 6.32 3.99
N THR A 88 0.08 5.22 4.69
CA THR A 88 0.89 4.13 4.14
C THR A 88 0.26 3.57 2.85
N ILE A 89 -1.05 3.34 2.84
CA ILE A 89 -1.77 2.85 1.66
C ILE A 89 -1.71 3.87 0.51
N HIS A 90 -1.90 5.16 0.81
CA HIS A 90 -1.77 6.23 -0.18
C HIS A 90 -0.36 6.26 -0.80
N HIS A 91 0.69 6.16 0.00
CA HIS A 91 2.07 6.13 -0.50
C HIS A 91 2.37 4.86 -1.30
N LEU A 92 1.81 3.70 -0.92
CA LEU A 92 1.93 2.48 -1.73
C LEU A 92 1.26 2.64 -3.10
N ALA A 93 0.08 3.29 -3.16
CA ALA A 93 -0.60 3.60 -4.41
C ALA A 93 0.24 4.52 -5.33
N ASN A 94 0.86 5.56 -4.76
CA ASN A 94 1.75 6.44 -5.52
C ASN A 94 3.01 5.71 -5.98
N THR A 95 3.59 4.88 -5.11
CA THR A 95 4.76 4.06 -5.47
C THR A 95 4.44 3.12 -6.64
N TYR A 96 3.26 2.50 -6.66
CA TYR A 96 2.83 1.67 -7.78
C TYR A 96 2.82 2.45 -9.11
N GLU A 97 2.22 3.64 -9.16
CA GLU A 97 2.18 4.42 -10.40
C GLU A 97 3.57 4.89 -10.84
N ASP A 98 4.40 5.34 -9.90
CA ASP A 98 5.77 5.76 -10.18
C ASP A 98 6.60 4.62 -10.80
N ILE A 99 6.45 3.40 -10.27
CA ILE A 99 7.15 2.22 -10.78
C ILE A 99 6.55 1.79 -12.11
N ARG A 100 5.23 1.83 -12.26
CA ARG A 100 4.56 1.52 -13.52
C ARG A 100 5.07 2.39 -14.67
N GLN A 101 5.37 3.66 -14.42
CA GLN A 101 5.96 4.56 -15.43
C GLN A 101 7.44 4.26 -15.75
N ARG A 102 8.15 3.55 -14.87
CA ARG A 102 9.56 3.15 -15.06
C ARG A 102 9.70 1.81 -15.80
N VAL A 103 8.68 0.96 -15.74
CA VAL A 103 8.64 -0.30 -16.48
C VAL A 103 8.42 0.01 -17.97
N VAL A 104 9.15 -0.70 -18.83
CA VAL A 104 9.03 -0.57 -20.28
C VAL A 104 7.60 -0.95 -20.71
N PRO A 105 6.88 -0.09 -21.45
CA PRO A 105 5.52 -0.38 -21.89
C PRO A 105 5.44 -1.59 -22.81
N PRO A 106 4.34 -2.37 -22.80
CA PRO A 106 4.18 -3.54 -23.66
C PRO A 106 4.37 -3.26 -25.14
N ALA A 107 3.89 -2.11 -25.64
CA ALA A 107 3.98 -1.72 -27.04
C ALA A 107 5.44 -1.58 -27.52
N ALA A 108 6.34 -1.00 -26.71
CA ALA A 108 7.75 -0.87 -27.08
C ALA A 108 8.44 -2.23 -27.20
N ILE A 109 8.04 -3.19 -26.36
CA ILE A 109 8.54 -4.56 -26.41
C ILE A 109 8.00 -5.27 -27.67
N GLU A 110 6.71 -5.07 -27.97
CA GLU A 110 6.06 -5.64 -29.15
C GLU A 110 6.68 -5.12 -30.45
N ASP A 111 6.89 -3.81 -30.58
CA ASP A 111 7.52 -3.18 -31.75
C ASP A 111 8.92 -3.75 -32.00
N ASN A 112 9.74 -3.87 -30.96
CA ASN A 112 11.07 -4.45 -31.05
C ASN A 112 11.02 -5.92 -31.53
N ARG A 113 10.08 -6.72 -31.00
CA ARG A 113 9.95 -8.13 -31.40
C ARG A 113 9.35 -8.30 -32.80
N GLU A 114 8.51 -7.37 -33.25
CA GLU A 114 7.97 -7.36 -34.61
C GLU A 114 9.04 -6.99 -35.64
N GLU A 115 9.91 -6.03 -35.33
CA GLU A 115 11.01 -5.67 -36.23
C GLU A 115 12.01 -6.82 -36.39
N VAL A 116 12.34 -7.54 -35.31
CA VAL A 116 13.15 -8.77 -35.41
C VAL A 116 12.51 -9.79 -36.36
N ARG A 117 11.18 -10.02 -36.24
CA ARG A 117 10.47 -10.94 -37.16
C ARG A 117 10.54 -10.45 -38.61
N ARG A 118 10.39 -9.15 -38.85
CA ARG A 118 10.48 -8.55 -40.19
C ARG A 118 11.87 -8.73 -40.79
N LEU A 119 12.92 -8.44 -40.03
CA LEU A 119 14.31 -8.58 -40.49
C LEU A 119 14.67 -10.02 -40.80
N ILE A 120 14.23 -10.98 -39.97
CA ILE A 120 14.41 -12.41 -40.25
C ILE A 120 13.70 -12.81 -41.55
N ALA A 121 12.47 -12.33 -41.76
CA ALA A 121 11.69 -12.67 -42.96
C ALA A 121 12.31 -12.13 -44.26
N SER A 122 13.09 -11.05 -44.21
CA SER A 122 13.77 -10.45 -45.37
C SER A 122 15.23 -10.89 -45.52
N ASP A 123 15.79 -11.68 -44.59
CA ASP A 123 17.21 -12.01 -44.54
C ASP A 123 17.60 -13.20 -45.43
N ILE A 124 17.53 -13.01 -46.75
CA ILE A 124 17.88 -14.06 -47.73
C ILE A 124 19.39 -14.31 -47.79
N THR A 125 20.21 -13.27 -47.53
CA THR A 125 21.67 -13.30 -47.69
C THR A 125 22.45 -13.29 -46.36
N GLY A 126 21.79 -13.13 -45.21
CA GLY A 126 22.43 -13.04 -43.90
C GLY A 126 22.89 -11.62 -43.51
N GLU A 127 22.58 -10.61 -44.34
CA GLU A 127 23.00 -9.23 -44.15
C GLU A 127 22.32 -8.55 -42.96
N ASN A 128 21.14 -9.03 -42.54
CA ASN A 128 20.39 -8.43 -41.43
C ASN A 128 20.89 -8.84 -40.04
N ALA A 129 21.82 -9.80 -39.95
CA ALA A 129 22.30 -10.34 -38.67
C ALA A 129 22.78 -9.27 -37.66
N PRO A 130 23.54 -8.22 -38.05
CA PRO A 130 23.94 -7.17 -37.11
C PRO A 130 22.76 -6.36 -36.55
N ALA A 131 21.75 -6.06 -37.38
CA ALA A 131 20.57 -5.30 -36.95
C ALA A 131 19.68 -6.12 -35.99
N ILE A 132 19.56 -7.44 -36.24
CA ILE A 132 18.87 -8.36 -35.32
C ILE A 132 19.60 -8.39 -33.96
N ALA A 133 20.93 -8.48 -33.97
CA ALA A 133 21.72 -8.47 -32.74
C ALA A 133 21.51 -7.19 -31.91
N GLU A 134 21.46 -6.02 -32.56
CA GLU A 134 21.18 -4.74 -31.89
C GLU A 134 19.78 -4.73 -31.24
N LEU A 135 18.76 -5.25 -31.92
CA LEU A 135 17.40 -5.35 -31.36
C LEU A 135 17.31 -6.35 -30.20
N ASP A 136 18.09 -7.44 -30.24
CA ASP A 136 18.17 -8.40 -29.14
C ASP A 136 18.88 -7.81 -27.93
N GLU A 137 19.97 -7.05 -28.11
CA GLU A 137 20.60 -6.29 -27.04
C GLU A 137 19.65 -5.25 -26.42
N GLN A 138 18.88 -4.54 -27.25
CA GLN A 138 17.84 -3.61 -26.77
C GLN A 138 16.78 -4.33 -25.93
N TYR A 139 16.34 -5.51 -26.35
CA TYR A 139 15.37 -6.29 -25.58
C TYR A 139 15.92 -6.78 -24.24
N GLN A 140 17.20 -7.15 -24.16
CA GLN A 140 17.84 -7.46 -22.87
C GLN A 140 17.87 -6.23 -21.96
N SER A 141 18.20 -5.05 -22.51
CA SER A 141 18.17 -3.78 -21.76
C SER A 141 16.77 -3.44 -21.21
N TYR A 142 15.69 -3.78 -21.93
CA TYR A 142 14.33 -3.67 -21.41
C TYR A 142 14.10 -4.59 -20.20
N GLY A 143 14.65 -5.81 -20.23
CA GLY A 143 14.62 -6.75 -19.12
C GLY A 143 15.31 -6.16 -17.88
N ASP A 144 16.52 -5.65 -18.05
CA ASP A 144 17.30 -5.04 -16.96
C ASP A 144 16.60 -3.82 -16.35
N THR A 145 16.03 -2.95 -17.20
CA THR A 145 15.24 -1.79 -16.77
C THR A 145 14.05 -2.22 -15.91
N ASN A 146 13.31 -3.24 -16.38
CA ASN A 146 12.15 -3.77 -15.68
C ASN A 146 12.53 -4.42 -14.34
N VAL A 147 13.62 -5.18 -14.30
CA VAL A 147 14.13 -5.79 -13.05
C VAL A 147 14.54 -4.72 -12.04
N GLN A 148 15.25 -3.66 -12.48
CA GLN A 148 15.63 -2.55 -11.61
C GLN A 148 14.39 -1.83 -11.05
N ALA A 149 13.39 -1.55 -11.88
CA ALA A 149 12.14 -0.95 -11.44
C ALA A 149 11.43 -1.80 -10.38
N MET A 150 11.37 -3.12 -10.57
CA MET A 150 10.70 -4.02 -9.62
C MET A 150 11.48 -4.22 -8.32
N ASN A 151 12.81 -4.21 -8.35
CA ASN A 151 13.63 -4.21 -7.13
C ASN A 151 13.42 -2.94 -6.30
N LEU A 152 13.40 -1.77 -6.96
CA LEU A 152 13.06 -0.50 -6.31
C LEU A 152 11.64 -0.52 -5.73
N TYR A 153 10.69 -1.13 -6.44
CA TYR A 153 9.33 -1.27 -5.95
C TYR A 153 9.28 -2.11 -4.66
N ALA A 154 9.95 -3.26 -4.65
CA ALA A 154 9.99 -4.15 -3.49
C ALA A 154 10.61 -3.46 -2.26
N GLU A 155 11.72 -2.73 -2.44
CA GLU A 155 12.38 -1.97 -1.37
C GLU A 155 11.46 -0.90 -0.77
N ARG A 156 10.84 -0.08 -1.64
CA ARG A 156 9.93 0.99 -1.21
C ARG A 156 8.69 0.42 -0.53
N ALA A 157 8.09 -0.61 -1.11
CA ALA A 157 6.93 -1.28 -0.54
C ALA A 157 7.25 -1.87 0.83
N GLN A 158 8.39 -2.54 0.99
CA GLN A 158 8.83 -3.08 2.28
C GLN A 158 9.00 -1.98 3.33
N THR A 159 9.65 -0.88 2.95
CA THR A 159 9.85 0.29 3.82
C THR A 159 8.51 0.87 4.29
N LEU A 160 7.56 1.06 3.37
CA LEU A 160 6.23 1.57 3.69
C LEU A 160 5.44 0.61 4.58
N LEU A 161 5.43 -0.68 4.25
CA LEU A 161 4.72 -1.70 5.00
C LEU A 161 5.26 -1.86 6.43
N SER A 162 6.55 -1.63 6.66
CA SER A 162 7.14 -1.64 8.02
C SER A 162 6.62 -0.52 8.93
N GLN A 163 6.02 0.54 8.35
CA GLN A 163 5.44 1.65 9.10
C GLN A 163 4.01 1.37 9.55
N LEU A 164 3.39 0.27 9.09
CA LEU A 164 2.02 -0.06 9.48
C LEU A 164 1.94 -0.31 10.99
N PRO A 165 1.03 0.38 11.69
CA PRO A 165 0.88 0.19 13.12
C PRO A 165 0.28 -1.19 13.42
N ARG A 166 0.63 -1.76 14.57
CA ARG A 166 -0.07 -2.93 15.10
C ARG A 166 -1.41 -2.50 15.69
N TRP A 167 -2.48 -3.19 15.28
CA TRP A 167 -3.79 -3.05 15.89
C TRP A 167 -3.76 -3.50 17.34
N GLN A 168 -4.56 -2.85 18.18
CA GLN A 168 -4.76 -3.25 19.57
C GLN A 168 -6.25 -3.26 19.84
N GLU A 169 -6.70 -4.29 20.54
CA GLU A 169 -8.07 -4.41 20.98
C GLU A 169 -8.44 -3.29 21.97
N PRO A 170 -9.71 -2.87 21.99
CA PRO A 170 -10.19 -1.94 23.00
C PRO A 170 -10.09 -2.55 24.39
N PRO A 171 -9.82 -1.74 25.43
CA PRO A 171 -9.85 -2.22 26.81
C PRO A 171 -11.27 -2.69 27.18
N GLN A 172 -11.36 -3.74 28.00
CA GLN A 172 -12.66 -4.16 28.53
C GLN A 172 -13.19 -3.15 29.54
N ILE A 173 -14.50 -2.90 29.46
CA ILE A 173 -15.21 -1.95 30.35
C ILE A 173 -15.57 -2.62 31.68
N HIS A 174 -15.73 -3.95 31.71
CA HIS A 174 -15.95 -4.73 32.93
C HIS A 174 -14.76 -5.66 33.19
N GLN A 175 -14.44 -5.90 34.47
CA GLN A 175 -13.57 -7.01 34.83
C GLN A 175 -14.40 -8.30 34.79
N ARG A 176 -13.95 -9.33 34.06
CA ARG A 176 -14.43 -10.69 34.33
C ARG A 176 -14.07 -11.02 35.77
N GLY A 177 -15.07 -11.15 36.64
CA GLY A 177 -14.87 -11.57 38.01
C GLY A 177 -14.05 -12.87 38.02
N ARG A 178 -12.93 -12.87 38.75
CA ARG A 178 -12.29 -14.11 39.19
C ARG A 178 -13.32 -14.78 40.11
N GLY A 179 -14.03 -15.78 39.59
CA GLY A 179 -14.88 -16.64 40.42
C GLY A 179 -13.99 -17.29 41.48
N GLY A 180 -14.27 -16.99 42.74
CA GLY A 180 -13.77 -17.73 43.89
C GLY A 180 -14.53 -19.02 44.10
#